data_AF-A0A351IZL8-F1
#
_entry.id   AF-A0A351IZL8-F1
#
_cell.length_a   1.000
_cell.length_b   1.000
_cell.length_c   1.000
_cell.angle_alpha   90.00
_cell.angle_beta   90.00
_cell.angle_gamma   90.00
#
_symmetry.space_group_name_H-M   'P 1'
#
loop_
_entity.id
_entity.type
_entity.pdbx_description
1 polymer ?
#
loop_
_entity_poly.entity_id
_entity_poly.type
_entity_poly.pdbx_seq_one_letter_code
_entity_poly.pdbx_strand_id
1 'polypeptide(L)'
;CNINTRRKTLENTIFDEALRQINDDIDLDHTSFLVLADDNWHHGIIGIVASRIAERFHRSCILISFRNESDGSVSDIGKGSGRSVDDLNLVDALHAASDILVKFGGHKSAAGLTVEKKHLSSLRAHLNAYALEGMTEDNGATLLLDTYLLPDEINMNFVLALQKLQPYGQDNNQPVFYLKDYFITSIFSLSGGKHTRFHLALPGNSVLPVLCFGYPYGDFMFNKGDRVDVAGTLDINIYQNKETLQLSLVDMRLSDEFICEQTGEFTLIHNICQNEIPDPPLTDVPLDHELPPIYLYIKQVVTTSGAEIRLSPGSAAADISREYEITCSRLKLLLALHIFEECGL
;
A
#
# COMPACT_ATOMS: atom_id res chain seq x y z
N CYS A 1 -24.80 -11.08 19.23
CA CYS A 1 -23.85 -9.95 19.12
C CYS A 1 -22.52 -10.15 19.86
N ASN A 2 -22.48 -10.61 21.12
CA ASN A 2 -21.24 -10.70 21.92
C ASN A 2 -20.16 -11.67 21.34
N ILE A 3 -20.56 -12.85 20.82
CA ILE A 3 -19.62 -13.84 20.24
C ILE A 3 -18.88 -13.30 19.01
N ASN A 4 -19.58 -12.60 18.10
CA ASN A 4 -18.95 -12.04 16.91
C ASN A 4 -17.99 -10.89 17.27
N THR A 5 -18.35 -10.06 18.25
CA THR A 5 -17.46 -9.01 18.76
C THR A 5 -16.19 -9.62 19.37
N ARG A 6 -16.34 -10.64 20.23
CA ARG A 6 -15.20 -11.35 20.83
C ARG A 6 -14.30 -12.01 19.78
N ARG A 7 -14.91 -12.62 18.75
CA ARG A 7 -14.18 -13.18 17.61
C ARG A 7 -13.36 -12.11 16.88
N LYS A 8 -13.98 -10.97 16.54
CA LYS A 8 -13.31 -9.85 15.84
C LYS A 8 -12.18 -9.26 16.67
N THR A 9 -12.35 -9.13 17.99
CA THR A 9 -11.27 -8.66 18.88
C THR A 9 -10.09 -9.62 18.84
N LEU A 10 -10.35 -10.92 19.02
CA LEU A 10 -9.31 -11.95 19.01
C LEU A 10 -8.62 -12.07 17.66
N GLU A 11 -9.37 -11.99 16.56
CA GLU A 11 -8.84 -11.94 15.20
C GLU A 11 -7.87 -10.78 15.00
N ASN A 12 -8.24 -9.56 15.44
CA ASN A 12 -7.35 -8.40 15.36
C ASN A 12 -6.10 -8.57 16.22
N THR A 13 -6.22 -9.10 17.43
CA THR A 13 -5.05 -9.37 18.29
C THR A 13 -4.08 -10.33 17.63
N ILE A 14 -4.56 -11.46 17.12
CA ILE A 14 -3.72 -12.46 16.44
C ILE A 14 -3.12 -11.87 15.16
N PHE A 15 -3.87 -11.04 14.42
CA PHE A 15 -3.37 -10.35 13.23
C PHE A 15 -2.24 -9.36 13.58
N ASP A 16 -2.40 -8.56 14.63
CA ASP A 16 -1.37 -7.60 15.07
C ASP A 16 -0.12 -8.31 15.62
N GLU A 17 -0.26 -9.49 16.23
CA GLU A 17 0.86 -10.36 16.62
C GLU A 17 1.56 -10.97 15.41
N ALA A 18 0.81 -11.46 14.43
CA ALA A 18 1.35 -12.00 13.18
C ALA A 18 2.13 -10.93 12.40
N LEU A 19 1.62 -9.69 12.32
CA LEU A 19 2.34 -8.58 11.70
C LEU A 19 3.65 -8.26 12.41
N ARG A 20 3.68 -8.33 13.74
CA ARG A 20 4.93 -8.14 14.51
C ARG A 20 5.95 -9.22 14.17
N GLN A 21 5.56 -10.50 14.16
CA GLN A 21 6.48 -11.58 13.76
C GLN A 21 7.04 -11.37 12.35
N ILE A 22 6.22 -10.90 11.40
CA ILE A 22 6.70 -10.63 10.04
C ILE A 22 7.71 -9.48 10.04
N ASN A 23 7.39 -8.37 10.68
CA ASN A 23 8.25 -7.19 10.66
C ASN A 23 9.57 -7.36 11.44
N ASP A 24 9.54 -8.13 12.53
CA ASP A 24 10.68 -8.28 13.43
C ASP A 24 11.61 -9.45 13.03
N ASP A 25 11.04 -10.56 12.53
CA ASP A 25 11.76 -11.82 12.39
C ASP A 25 11.92 -12.31 10.93
N ILE A 26 11.21 -11.72 9.95
CA ILE A 26 11.15 -12.25 8.58
C ILE A 26 11.71 -11.25 7.59
N ASP A 27 12.74 -11.68 6.87
CA ASP A 27 13.21 -11.00 5.68
C ASP A 27 12.28 -11.32 4.49
N LEU A 28 11.47 -10.33 4.12
CA LEU A 28 10.51 -10.46 3.03
C LEU A 28 11.18 -10.52 1.66
N ASP A 29 12.44 -10.12 1.49
CA ASP A 29 13.10 -10.20 0.18
C ASP A 29 13.49 -11.65 -0.17
N HIS A 30 13.55 -12.53 0.83
CA HIS A 30 13.97 -13.92 0.69
C HIS A 30 12.90 -14.96 1.10
N THR A 31 11.68 -14.52 1.44
CA THR A 31 10.63 -15.39 1.99
C THR A 31 9.36 -15.39 1.14
N SER A 32 9.20 -16.31 0.19
CA SER A 32 8.00 -16.45 -0.65
C SER A 32 6.83 -17.19 0.02
N PHE A 33 7.07 -17.91 1.12
CA PHE A 33 6.02 -18.58 1.89
C PHE A 33 6.08 -18.20 3.38
N LEU A 34 5.00 -17.64 3.91
CA LEU A 34 4.92 -17.22 5.31
C LEU A 34 4.44 -18.37 6.22
N VAL A 35 5.24 -18.75 7.22
CA VAL A 35 4.83 -19.72 8.25
C VAL A 35 5.01 -19.11 9.64
N LEU A 36 3.90 -18.71 10.23
CA LEU A 36 3.85 -18.03 11.53
C LEU A 36 3.30 -18.98 12.59
N ALA A 37 3.76 -18.83 13.83
CA ALA A 37 3.29 -19.69 14.90
C ALA A 37 3.30 -18.99 16.26
N ASP A 38 2.36 -19.37 17.12
CA ASP A 38 2.32 -18.90 18.51
C ASP A 38 1.70 -19.96 19.43
N ASP A 39 2.10 -19.92 20.69
CA ASP A 39 1.65 -20.83 21.74
C ASP A 39 0.21 -20.57 22.21
N ASN A 40 -0.29 -19.34 22.02
CA ASN A 40 -1.55 -18.87 22.58
C ASN A 40 -2.66 -18.62 21.55
N TRP A 41 -2.32 -18.64 20.26
CA TRP A 41 -3.28 -18.41 19.18
C TRP A 41 -4.43 -19.39 19.22
N HIS A 42 -5.64 -18.91 18.90
CA HIS A 42 -6.82 -19.75 18.92
C HIS A 42 -6.99 -20.45 17.56
N HIS A 43 -6.95 -21.79 17.55
CA HIS A 43 -7.06 -22.61 16.34
C HIS A 43 -8.27 -22.25 15.45
N GLY A 44 -9.44 -21.98 16.04
CA GLY A 44 -10.62 -21.55 15.29
C GLY A 44 -10.52 -20.17 14.59
N ILE A 45 -9.45 -19.39 14.83
CA ILE A 45 -9.28 -18.02 14.31
C ILE A 45 -8.10 -17.91 13.34
N ILE A 46 -7.05 -18.70 13.53
CA ILE A 46 -5.82 -18.65 12.71
C ILE A 46 -6.09 -18.76 11.21
N GLY A 47 -7.13 -19.49 10.77
CA GLY A 47 -7.48 -19.59 9.35
C GLY A 47 -8.00 -18.28 8.73
N ILE A 48 -8.69 -17.45 9.52
CA ILE A 48 -9.16 -16.12 9.07
C ILE A 48 -7.97 -15.16 8.97
N VAL A 49 -7.09 -15.21 9.96
CA VAL A 49 -5.88 -14.38 9.98
C VAL A 49 -4.92 -14.80 8.87
N ALA A 50 -4.77 -16.10 8.59
CA ALA A 50 -3.98 -16.61 7.47
C ALA A 50 -4.46 -16.05 6.13
N SER A 51 -5.77 -15.96 5.89
CA SER A 51 -6.32 -15.31 4.68
C SER A 51 -5.91 -13.85 4.60
N ARG A 52 -6.07 -13.09 5.69
CA ARG A 52 -5.72 -11.66 5.72
C ARG A 52 -4.23 -11.41 5.52
N ILE A 53 -3.37 -12.26 6.09
CA ILE A 53 -1.91 -12.16 5.90
C ILE A 53 -1.55 -12.54 4.48
N ALA A 54 -2.12 -13.63 3.94
CA ALA A 54 -1.86 -14.03 2.57
C ALA A 54 -2.24 -12.92 1.57
N GLU A 55 -3.43 -12.33 1.72
CA GLU A 55 -3.90 -11.20 0.92
C GLU A 55 -3.00 -9.98 1.06
N ARG A 56 -2.63 -9.58 2.29
CA ARG A 56 -1.82 -8.38 2.53
C ARG A 56 -0.40 -8.46 1.96
N PHE A 57 0.22 -9.64 2.03
CA PHE A 57 1.60 -9.82 1.58
C PHE A 57 1.70 -10.48 0.21
N HIS A 58 0.56 -10.78 -0.43
CA HIS A 58 0.48 -11.50 -1.71
C HIS A 58 1.31 -12.79 -1.74
N ARG A 59 1.28 -13.54 -0.63
CA ARG A 59 2.10 -14.76 -0.44
C ARG A 59 1.28 -15.85 0.21
N SER A 60 1.53 -17.09 -0.17
CA SER A 60 1.02 -18.24 0.58
C SER A 60 1.41 -18.15 2.06
N CYS A 61 0.45 -18.40 2.95
CA CYS A 61 0.61 -18.23 4.39
C CYS A 61 0.01 -19.39 5.18
N ILE A 62 0.72 -19.86 6.20
CA ILE A 62 0.27 -20.80 7.21
C ILE A 62 0.44 -20.17 8.59
N LEU A 63 -0.62 -20.19 9.40
CA LEU A 63 -0.54 -19.91 10.83
C LEU A 63 -0.66 -21.21 11.61
N ILE A 64 0.15 -21.39 12.66
CA ILE A 64 0.16 -22.57 13.54
C ILE A 64 -0.13 -22.14 14.97
N SER A 65 -1.04 -22.86 15.61
CA SER A 65 -1.33 -22.72 17.04
C SER A 65 -0.84 -23.96 17.79
N PHE A 66 -0.04 -23.75 18.83
CA PHE A 66 0.33 -24.79 19.79
C PHE A 66 -0.61 -24.86 21.00
N ARG A 67 -1.71 -24.10 20.97
CA ARG A 67 -2.72 -24.11 22.02
C ARG A 67 -3.66 -25.29 21.88
N ASN A 68 -3.81 -26.06 22.94
CA ASN A 68 -4.80 -27.11 23.05
C ASN A 68 -6.21 -26.53 23.16
N GLU A 69 -7.14 -27.02 22.33
CA GLU A 69 -8.52 -26.55 22.30
C GLU A 69 -9.36 -27.00 23.51
N SER A 70 -9.00 -28.12 24.16
CA SER A 70 -9.81 -28.66 25.26
C SER A 70 -9.61 -27.94 26.59
N ASP A 71 -8.37 -27.55 26.90
CA ASP A 71 -8.00 -26.96 28.20
C ASP A 71 -7.23 -25.64 28.09
N GLY A 72 -6.84 -25.23 26.88
CA GLY A 72 -6.06 -24.02 26.64
C GLY A 72 -4.58 -24.13 27.01
N SER A 73 -4.07 -25.31 27.33
CA SER A 73 -2.65 -25.56 27.59
C SER A 73 -1.80 -25.46 26.33
N VAL A 74 -0.49 -25.26 26.48
CA VAL A 74 0.46 -25.30 25.36
C VAL A 74 0.92 -26.74 25.14
N SER A 75 0.95 -27.17 23.88
CA SER A 75 1.31 -28.51 23.42
C SER A 75 2.48 -28.43 22.45
N ASP A 76 3.36 -29.43 22.43
CA ASP A 76 4.40 -29.53 21.40
C ASP A 76 3.84 -29.91 20.02
N ILE A 77 2.57 -30.32 19.94
CA ILE A 77 1.86 -30.61 18.69
C ILE A 77 0.98 -29.41 18.35
N GLY A 78 1.31 -28.73 17.25
CA GLY A 78 0.59 -27.58 16.74
C GLY A 78 -0.37 -27.92 15.61
N LYS A 79 -1.51 -27.24 15.56
CA LYS A 79 -2.47 -27.29 14.45
C LYS A 79 -2.35 -26.04 13.60
N GLY A 80 -2.20 -26.21 12.28
CA GLY A 80 -2.04 -25.12 11.34
C GLY A 80 -3.18 -24.98 10.34
N SER A 81 -3.41 -23.74 9.88
CA SER A 81 -4.32 -23.42 8.78
C SER A 81 -3.59 -22.54 7.75
N GLY A 82 -3.62 -22.99 6.49
CA GLY A 82 -2.96 -22.36 5.36
C GLY A 82 -3.91 -21.75 4.35
N ARG A 83 -3.48 -20.66 3.71
CA ARG A 83 -4.17 -19.94 2.64
C ARG A 83 -3.18 -19.53 1.57
N SER A 84 -3.58 -19.66 0.32
CA SER A 84 -2.82 -19.25 -0.86
C SER A 84 -3.63 -18.24 -1.64
N VAL A 85 -2.96 -17.18 -2.08
CA VAL A 85 -3.49 -16.10 -2.92
C VAL A 85 -2.81 -16.05 -4.29
N ASP A 86 -1.78 -16.88 -4.45
CA ASP A 86 -1.00 -17.14 -5.65
C ASP A 86 -1.46 -18.43 -6.32
N ASP A 87 -0.87 -18.78 -7.45
CA ASP A 87 -1.16 -20.04 -8.15
C ASP A 87 -0.56 -21.29 -7.47
N LEU A 88 0.06 -21.11 -6.30
CA LEU A 88 0.70 -22.18 -5.54
C LEU A 88 -0.33 -23.16 -4.98
N ASN A 89 -0.15 -24.45 -5.26
CA ASN A 89 -0.99 -25.49 -4.67
C ASN A 89 -0.51 -25.84 -3.26
N LEU A 90 -1.25 -25.40 -2.24
CA LEU A 90 -0.90 -25.67 -0.84
C LEU A 90 -0.86 -27.16 -0.50
N VAL A 91 -1.74 -27.98 -1.07
CA VAL A 91 -1.77 -29.41 -0.74
C VAL A 91 -0.53 -30.11 -1.28
N ASP A 92 -0.05 -29.68 -2.46
CA ASP A 92 1.18 -30.22 -3.06
C ASP A 92 2.41 -29.77 -2.27
N ALA A 93 2.44 -28.50 -1.83
CA ALA A 93 3.49 -27.97 -0.97
C ALA A 93 3.58 -28.74 0.37
N LEU A 94 2.43 -29.07 0.98
CA LEU A 94 2.40 -29.89 2.19
C LEU A 94 2.77 -31.35 1.92
N HIS A 95 2.41 -31.89 0.76
CA HIS A 95 2.86 -33.22 0.34
C HIS A 95 4.39 -33.31 0.24
N ALA A 96 5.05 -32.26 -0.27
CA ALA A 96 6.50 -32.18 -0.34
C ALA A 96 7.18 -32.16 1.05
N ALA A 97 6.47 -31.70 2.08
CA ALA A 97 6.91 -31.70 3.48
C ALA A 97 6.29 -32.82 4.33
N SER A 98 5.75 -33.87 3.71
CA SER A 98 4.96 -34.90 4.41
C SER A 98 5.73 -35.71 5.45
N ASP A 99 7.06 -35.76 5.37
CA ASP A 99 7.96 -36.46 6.28
C ASP A 99 8.03 -35.83 7.68
N ILE A 100 7.80 -34.52 7.77
CA ILE A 100 7.84 -33.75 9.02
C ILE A 100 6.45 -33.41 9.58
N LEU A 101 5.38 -33.80 8.88
CA LEU A 101 4.00 -33.51 9.25
C LEU A 101 3.35 -34.74 9.92
N VAL A 102 2.63 -34.50 11.00
CA VAL A 102 1.83 -35.53 11.69
C VAL A 102 0.57 -35.85 10.87
N LYS A 103 -0.04 -34.81 10.29
CA LYS A 103 -1.24 -34.90 9.47
C LYS A 103 -1.34 -33.68 8.58
N PHE A 104 -1.85 -33.82 7.37
CA PHE A 104 -2.22 -32.69 6.52
C PHE A 104 -3.35 -33.06 5.56
N GLY A 105 -3.94 -32.05 4.93
CA GLY A 105 -4.94 -32.20 3.87
C GLY A 105 -5.55 -30.85 3.49
N GLY A 106 -6.33 -30.83 2.40
CA GLY A 106 -6.96 -29.61 1.91
C GLY A 106 -7.13 -29.59 0.40
N HIS A 107 -7.11 -28.38 -0.15
CA HIS A 107 -7.25 -28.06 -1.56
C HIS A 107 -6.17 -27.04 -1.97
N LYS A 108 -6.15 -26.67 -3.26
CA LYS A 108 -5.19 -25.72 -3.84
C LYS A 108 -5.02 -24.44 -2.99
N SER A 109 -6.13 -23.79 -2.64
CA SER A 109 -6.14 -22.48 -1.97
C SER A 109 -6.21 -22.51 -0.44
N ALA A 110 -6.53 -23.67 0.16
CA ALA A 110 -6.69 -23.79 1.60
C ALA A 110 -6.31 -25.19 2.10
N ALA A 111 -5.45 -25.24 3.11
CA ALA A 111 -5.02 -26.50 3.70
C ALA A 111 -4.94 -26.43 5.24
N GLY A 112 -4.96 -27.60 5.86
CA GLY A 112 -4.74 -27.77 7.30
C GLY A 112 -3.63 -28.77 7.56
N LEU A 113 -2.88 -28.56 8.63
CA LEU A 113 -1.77 -29.44 9.01
C LEU A 113 -1.66 -29.62 10.52
N THR A 114 -0.89 -30.61 10.92
CA THR A 114 -0.46 -30.85 12.29
C THR A 114 1.03 -31.14 12.28
N VAL A 115 1.79 -30.44 13.12
CA VAL A 115 3.26 -30.49 13.12
C VAL A 115 3.79 -30.42 14.55
N GLU A 116 4.89 -31.10 14.82
CA GLU A 116 5.60 -30.96 16.10
C GLU A 116 6.45 -29.68 16.11
N LYS A 117 6.52 -29.00 17.26
CA LYS A 117 7.23 -27.73 17.43
C LYS A 117 8.71 -27.80 17.01
N LYS A 118 9.35 -28.95 17.24
CA LYS A 118 10.73 -29.23 16.82
C LYS A 118 10.95 -29.16 15.30
N HIS A 119 9.90 -29.36 14.50
CA HIS A 119 9.95 -29.34 13.03
C HIS A 119 9.55 -27.99 12.43
N LEU A 120 9.19 -26.99 13.24
CA LEU A 120 8.71 -25.70 12.75
C LEU A 120 9.73 -24.99 11.83
N SER A 121 11.01 -25.00 12.21
CA SER A 121 12.07 -24.41 11.38
C SER A 121 12.28 -25.15 10.07
N SER A 122 12.21 -26.49 10.07
CA SER A 122 12.29 -27.31 8.86
C SER A 122 11.09 -27.05 7.94
N LEU A 123 9.89 -26.92 8.51
CA LEU A 123 8.68 -26.63 7.75
C LEU A 123 8.77 -25.27 7.05
N ARG A 124 9.24 -24.24 7.76
CA ARG A 124 9.51 -22.90 7.18
C ARG A 124 10.43 -23.00 5.97
N ALA A 125 11.57 -23.68 6.13
CA ALA A 125 12.56 -23.81 5.07
C ALA A 125 12.02 -24.58 3.85
N HIS A 126 11.36 -25.73 4.07
CA HIS A 126 10.81 -26.55 3.00
C HIS A 126 9.73 -25.81 2.19
N LEU A 127 8.78 -25.17 2.86
CA LEU A 127 7.70 -24.46 2.16
C LEU A 127 8.20 -23.21 1.44
N ASN A 128 9.19 -22.52 2.00
CA ASN A 128 9.80 -21.38 1.34
C ASN A 128 10.56 -21.82 0.07
N ALA A 129 11.34 -22.91 0.15
CA ALA A 129 12.05 -23.46 -1.00
C ALA A 129 11.06 -23.93 -2.10
N TYR A 130 10.00 -24.63 -1.72
CA TYR A 130 8.95 -25.05 -2.65
C TYR A 130 8.30 -23.85 -3.36
N ALA A 131 8.00 -22.78 -2.61
CA ALA A 131 7.44 -21.57 -3.20
C ALA A 131 8.42 -20.92 -4.19
N LEU A 132 9.71 -20.78 -3.82
CA LEU A 132 10.75 -20.21 -4.69
C LEU A 132 10.97 -21.01 -5.97
N GLU A 133 10.98 -22.35 -5.90
CA GLU A 133 11.11 -23.22 -7.08
C GLU A 133 9.90 -23.09 -8.03
N GLY A 134 8.72 -22.78 -7.48
CA GLY A 134 7.51 -22.54 -8.25
C GLY A 134 7.36 -21.11 -8.78
N MET A 135 8.23 -20.16 -8.40
CA MET A 135 8.17 -18.79 -8.90
C MET A 135 8.86 -18.71 -10.27
N THR A 136 8.09 -18.46 -11.32
CA THR A 136 8.61 -17.93 -12.58
C THR A 136 8.88 -16.43 -12.45
N GLU A 137 9.90 -15.89 -13.13
CA GLU A 137 10.35 -14.48 -13.05
C GLU A 137 9.25 -13.42 -13.28
N ASP A 138 8.07 -13.81 -13.76
CA ASP A 138 6.95 -12.93 -14.14
C ASP A 138 5.79 -12.89 -13.10
N ASN A 139 5.94 -13.49 -11.92
CA ASN A 139 4.88 -13.58 -10.91
C ASN A 139 4.73 -12.32 -10.04
N GLY A 140 4.78 -11.14 -10.64
CA GLY A 140 4.22 -9.95 -9.99
C GLY A 140 2.71 -10.15 -9.78
N ALA A 141 2.18 -9.72 -8.64
CA ALA A 141 0.73 -9.72 -8.41
C ALA A 141 0.06 -8.96 -9.57
N THR A 142 -0.63 -9.69 -10.45
CA THR A 142 -1.27 -9.08 -11.63
C THR A 142 -2.62 -8.52 -11.22
N LEU A 143 -2.75 -7.20 -11.25
CA LEU A 143 -4.03 -6.55 -11.06
C LEU A 143 -4.78 -6.46 -12.39
N LEU A 144 -5.90 -7.16 -12.49
CA LEU A 144 -6.81 -7.04 -13.62
C LEU A 144 -7.68 -5.80 -13.47
N LEU A 145 -7.66 -4.94 -14.48
CA LEU A 145 -8.44 -3.70 -14.55
C LEU A 145 -9.52 -3.90 -15.62
N ASP A 146 -10.77 -3.61 -15.28
CA ASP A 146 -11.90 -3.80 -16.21
C ASP A 146 -11.93 -2.72 -17.28
N THR A 147 -11.72 -1.46 -16.89
CA THR A 147 -11.64 -0.32 -17.82
C THR A 147 -10.99 0.89 -17.16
N TYR A 148 -10.46 1.79 -18.01
CA TYR A 148 -10.15 3.15 -17.57
C TYR A 148 -11.44 3.97 -17.45
N LEU A 149 -11.43 4.96 -16.56
CA LEU A 149 -12.52 5.94 -16.43
C LEU A 149 -12.00 7.33 -16.73
N LEU A 150 -12.76 8.05 -17.56
CA LEU A 150 -12.56 9.48 -17.77
C LEU A 150 -13.21 10.28 -16.63
N PRO A 151 -12.69 11.48 -16.32
CA PRO A 151 -13.23 12.32 -15.25
C PRO A 151 -14.74 12.55 -15.32
N ASP A 152 -15.28 12.74 -16.52
CA ASP A 152 -16.71 13.03 -16.74
C ASP A 152 -17.62 11.80 -16.51
N GLU A 153 -17.06 10.60 -16.56
CA GLU A 153 -17.78 9.34 -16.32
C GLU A 153 -17.96 9.05 -14.82
N ILE A 154 -17.16 9.69 -13.96
CA ILE A 154 -17.20 9.52 -12.51
C ILE A 154 -18.37 10.34 -11.93
N ASN A 155 -19.58 9.79 -12.02
CA ASN A 155 -20.78 10.44 -11.54
C ASN A 155 -21.79 9.44 -10.93
N MET A 156 -22.80 9.98 -10.23
CA MET A 156 -23.79 9.16 -9.51
C MET A 156 -24.59 8.23 -10.42
N ASN A 157 -24.93 8.68 -11.63
CA ASN A 157 -25.69 7.86 -12.57
C ASN A 157 -24.90 6.64 -13.04
N PHE A 158 -23.59 6.80 -13.24
CA PHE A 158 -22.70 5.71 -13.60
C PHE A 158 -22.67 4.65 -12.49
N VAL A 159 -22.45 5.06 -11.23
CA VAL A 159 -22.41 4.09 -10.11
C VAL A 159 -23.76 3.43 -9.85
N LEU A 160 -24.87 4.15 -9.98
CA LEU A 160 -26.22 3.56 -9.91
C LEU A 160 -26.47 2.54 -11.03
N ALA A 161 -25.89 2.75 -12.22
CA ALA A 161 -25.94 1.76 -13.29
C ALA A 161 -25.12 0.51 -12.95
N LEU A 162 -23.93 0.67 -12.35
CA LEU A 162 -23.09 -0.44 -11.89
C LEU A 162 -23.79 -1.29 -10.83
N GLN A 163 -24.55 -0.69 -9.90
CA GLN A 163 -25.27 -1.44 -8.87
C GLN A 163 -26.27 -2.46 -9.44
N LYS A 164 -26.70 -2.32 -10.70
CA LYS A 164 -27.56 -3.30 -11.37
C LYS A 164 -26.84 -4.62 -11.72
N LEU A 165 -25.51 -4.65 -11.65
CA LEU A 165 -24.70 -5.85 -11.87
C LEU A 165 -24.57 -6.72 -10.62
N GLN A 166 -25.13 -6.28 -9.48
CA GLN A 166 -25.19 -7.07 -8.26
C GLN A 166 -26.11 -8.30 -8.43
N PRO A 167 -25.90 -9.39 -7.66
CA PRO A 167 -24.96 -9.51 -6.54
C PRO A 167 -23.52 -9.78 -6.98
N TYR A 168 -22.57 -9.10 -6.33
CA TYR A 168 -21.15 -9.40 -6.49
C TYR A 168 -20.76 -10.60 -5.61
N GLY A 169 -19.72 -11.32 -6.04
CA GLY A 169 -19.21 -12.50 -5.35
C GLY A 169 -18.07 -13.14 -6.14
N GLN A 170 -17.67 -14.36 -5.77
CA GLN A 170 -16.52 -15.06 -6.34
C GLN A 170 -16.57 -15.20 -7.87
N ASP A 171 -17.76 -15.39 -8.44
CA ASP A 171 -17.95 -15.54 -9.90
C ASP A 171 -18.42 -14.25 -10.60
N ASN A 172 -18.59 -13.16 -9.83
CA ASN A 172 -19.03 -11.86 -10.33
C ASN A 172 -18.35 -10.77 -9.49
N ASN A 173 -17.06 -10.55 -9.74
CA ASN A 173 -16.29 -9.57 -9.01
C ASN A 173 -16.84 -8.16 -9.28
N GLN A 174 -16.71 -7.28 -8.28
CA GLN A 174 -17.01 -5.88 -8.48
C GLN A 174 -15.99 -5.28 -9.48
N PRO A 175 -16.44 -4.48 -10.47
CA PRO A 175 -15.53 -3.91 -11.46
C PRO A 175 -14.46 -3.01 -10.83
N VAL A 176 -13.21 -3.22 -11.23
CA VAL A 176 -12.04 -2.43 -10.84
C VAL A 176 -11.69 -1.47 -11.96
N PHE A 177 -11.75 -0.17 -11.66
CA PHE A 177 -11.52 0.89 -12.62
C PHE A 177 -10.13 1.51 -12.46
N TYR A 178 -9.57 1.93 -13.58
CA TYR A 178 -8.29 2.64 -13.64
C TYR A 178 -8.49 4.14 -13.86
N LEU A 179 -8.00 4.94 -12.92
CA LEU A 179 -8.00 6.39 -12.95
C LEU A 179 -6.56 6.84 -13.15
N LYS A 180 -6.25 7.27 -14.38
CA LYS A 180 -4.91 7.69 -14.76
C LYS A 180 -4.68 9.15 -14.37
N ASP A 181 -3.55 9.41 -13.72
CA ASP A 181 -2.97 10.74 -13.60
C ASP A 181 -3.82 11.81 -12.84
N TYR A 182 -4.16 11.50 -11.59
CA TYR A 182 -4.95 12.40 -10.72
C TYR A 182 -4.11 13.00 -9.59
N PHE A 183 -4.40 14.25 -9.23
CA PHE A 183 -3.75 14.92 -8.09
C PHE A 183 -4.39 14.55 -6.76
N ILE A 184 -3.56 14.26 -5.76
CA ILE A 184 -3.99 14.15 -4.35
C ILE A 184 -4.15 15.55 -3.76
N THR A 185 -5.36 15.90 -3.32
CA THR A 185 -5.69 17.23 -2.77
C THR A 185 -5.66 17.27 -1.25
N SER A 186 -5.92 16.14 -0.59
CA SER A 186 -5.93 16.03 0.87
C SER A 186 -5.85 14.57 1.30
N ILE A 187 -5.29 14.32 2.49
CA ILE A 187 -5.12 13.00 3.09
C ILE A 187 -5.59 13.09 4.55
N PHE A 188 -6.31 12.09 5.02
CA PHE A 188 -6.94 12.03 6.32
C PHE A 188 -6.70 10.65 6.95
N SER A 189 -6.37 10.65 8.23
CA SER A 189 -6.37 9.45 9.07
C SER A 189 -7.79 9.17 9.56
N LEU A 190 -8.24 7.91 9.45
CA LEU A 190 -9.54 7.45 9.91
C LEU A 190 -9.42 6.35 10.97
N SER A 191 -10.45 6.19 11.78
CA SER A 191 -10.56 5.11 12.78
C SER A 191 -9.36 4.99 13.72
N GLY A 192 -8.79 6.13 14.14
CA GLY A 192 -7.62 6.18 15.01
C GLY A 192 -6.31 5.72 14.32
N GLY A 193 -6.17 5.93 13.01
CA GLY A 193 -4.97 5.58 12.26
C GLY A 193 -5.03 4.25 11.50
N LYS A 194 -6.13 3.49 11.61
CA LYS A 194 -6.25 2.16 10.98
C LYS A 194 -6.54 2.20 9.49
N HIS A 195 -7.14 3.28 9.01
CA HIS A 195 -7.53 3.46 7.62
C HIS A 195 -7.10 4.84 7.16
N THR A 196 -6.81 4.96 5.88
CA THR A 196 -6.46 6.23 5.25
C THR A 196 -7.54 6.62 4.27
N ARG A 197 -7.91 7.88 4.23
CA ARG A 197 -8.78 8.44 3.18
C ARG A 197 -8.07 9.60 2.54
N PHE A 198 -8.05 9.66 1.23
CA PHE A 198 -7.54 10.82 0.50
C PHE A 198 -8.54 11.26 -0.56
N HIS A 199 -8.34 12.44 -1.12
CA HIS A 199 -9.21 13.01 -2.15
C HIS A 199 -8.44 13.24 -3.44
N LEU A 200 -8.98 12.75 -4.56
CA LEU A 200 -8.49 13.06 -5.90
C LEU A 200 -9.18 14.30 -6.47
N ALA A 201 -8.45 15.15 -7.16
CA ALA A 201 -9.00 16.32 -7.86
C ALA A 201 -9.83 15.89 -9.08
N LEU A 202 -11.07 16.36 -9.19
CA LEU A 202 -11.90 16.23 -10.39
C LEU A 202 -12.07 17.60 -11.08
N PRO A 203 -12.45 17.62 -12.38
CA PRO A 203 -12.84 18.86 -13.06
C PRO A 203 -13.92 19.65 -12.31
N GLY A 204 -13.93 20.97 -12.49
CA GLY A 204 -14.91 21.85 -11.85
C GLY A 204 -14.74 22.00 -10.34
N ASN A 205 -13.51 21.84 -9.83
CA ASN A 205 -13.17 21.98 -8.41
C ASN A 205 -13.89 20.97 -7.49
N SER A 206 -14.32 19.84 -8.07
CA SER A 206 -14.90 18.71 -7.35
C SER A 206 -13.79 17.77 -6.87
N VAL A 207 -14.12 16.86 -5.95
CA VAL A 207 -13.18 15.85 -5.47
C VAL A 207 -13.84 14.48 -5.42
N LEU A 208 -13.04 13.44 -5.66
CA LEU A 208 -13.43 12.04 -5.44
C LEU A 208 -12.78 11.53 -4.15
N PRO A 209 -13.58 11.20 -3.12
CA PRO A 209 -13.08 10.51 -1.94
C PRO A 209 -12.60 9.09 -2.26
N VAL A 210 -11.36 8.78 -1.88
CA VAL A 210 -10.75 7.46 -1.98
C VAL A 210 -10.49 6.89 -0.60
N LEU A 211 -11.00 5.69 -0.33
CA LEU A 211 -10.87 5.00 0.95
C LEU A 211 -9.88 3.83 0.85
N CYS A 212 -8.86 3.85 1.71
CA CYS A 212 -7.86 2.80 1.85
C CYS A 212 -8.18 1.99 3.11
N PHE A 213 -8.89 0.88 2.94
CA PHE A 213 -9.23 0.00 4.05
C PHE A 213 -8.01 -0.79 4.53
N GLY A 214 -7.81 -0.84 5.84
CA GLY A 214 -6.69 -1.58 6.45
C GLY A 214 -5.28 -1.03 6.18
N TYR A 215 -5.18 0.17 5.57
CA TYR A 215 -3.93 0.82 5.25
C TYR A 215 -3.69 2.02 6.20
N PRO A 216 -2.81 1.88 7.20
CA PRO A 216 -2.57 2.91 8.20
C PRO A 216 -2.01 4.20 7.60
N TYR A 217 -2.34 5.33 8.23
CA TYR A 217 -1.84 6.64 7.78
C TYR A 217 -0.31 6.73 7.84
N GLY A 218 0.30 6.10 8.85
CA GLY A 218 1.76 6.09 9.00
C GLY A 218 2.51 5.35 7.89
N ASP A 219 1.83 4.42 7.21
CA ASP A 219 2.39 3.63 6.12
C ASP A 219 2.09 4.28 4.75
N PHE A 220 1.37 5.41 4.73
CA PHE A 220 0.93 6.06 3.49
C PHE A 220 2.08 6.83 2.84
N MET A 221 2.56 6.30 1.73
CA MET A 221 3.78 6.76 1.06
C MET A 221 3.58 7.99 0.15
N PHE A 222 2.33 8.40 -0.07
CA PHE A 222 1.95 9.49 -0.96
C PHE A 222 1.64 10.77 -0.19
N ASN A 223 1.87 11.90 -0.84
CA ASN A 223 1.70 13.23 -0.29
C ASN A 223 0.62 14.01 -1.03
N LYS A 224 0.12 15.05 -0.35
CA LYS A 224 -0.70 16.06 -1.02
C LYS A 224 0.13 16.73 -2.13
N GLY A 225 -0.44 16.79 -3.33
CA GLY A 225 0.21 17.34 -4.51
C GLY A 225 0.83 16.29 -5.43
N ASP A 226 0.96 15.04 -4.98
CA ASP A 226 1.41 13.95 -5.85
C ASP A 226 0.37 13.67 -6.94
N ARG A 227 0.87 13.30 -8.13
CA ARG A 227 0.07 12.76 -9.23
C ARG A 227 0.16 11.25 -9.21
N VAL A 228 -0.99 10.60 -9.18
CA VAL A 228 -1.11 9.17 -8.98
C VAL A 228 -2.01 8.53 -10.02
N ASP A 229 -1.66 7.30 -10.33
CA ASP A 229 -2.53 6.34 -10.99
C ASP A 229 -3.23 5.52 -9.91
N VAL A 230 -4.54 5.38 -10.00
CA VAL A 230 -5.36 4.72 -8.99
C VAL A 230 -6.20 3.63 -9.61
N ALA A 231 -6.16 2.44 -9.03
CA ALA A 231 -7.07 1.35 -9.32
C ALA A 231 -8.05 1.16 -8.15
N GLY A 232 -9.35 1.09 -8.44
CA GLY A 232 -10.32 0.81 -7.40
C GLY A 232 -11.76 0.68 -7.85
N THR A 233 -12.62 0.31 -6.91
CA THR A 233 -14.04 0.05 -7.15
C THR A 233 -14.87 1.27 -6.74
N LEU A 234 -15.78 1.74 -7.58
CA LEU A 234 -16.69 2.83 -7.25
C LEU A 234 -17.92 2.33 -6.49
N ASP A 235 -18.35 3.10 -5.49
CA ASP A 235 -19.55 2.84 -4.70
C ASP A 235 -20.21 4.16 -4.21
N ILE A 236 -21.44 4.03 -3.70
CA ILE A 236 -22.21 5.12 -3.10
C ILE A 236 -22.11 5.02 -1.58
N ASN A 237 -21.45 5.98 -0.97
CA ASN A 237 -21.43 6.11 0.48
C ASN A 237 -22.63 6.93 0.96
N ILE A 238 -23.44 6.35 1.86
CA ILE A 238 -24.61 6.97 2.47
C ILE A 238 -24.29 7.33 3.93
N TYR A 239 -24.11 8.62 4.21
CA TYR A 239 -23.84 9.10 5.56
C TYR A 239 -24.74 10.28 5.90
N GLN A 240 -25.42 10.22 7.05
CA GLN A 240 -26.38 11.26 7.50
C GLN A 240 -27.41 11.64 6.40
N ASN A 241 -27.95 10.66 5.69
CA ASN A 241 -28.86 10.82 4.54
C ASN A 241 -28.28 11.60 3.36
N LYS A 242 -26.96 11.76 3.30
CA LYS A 242 -26.26 12.32 2.14
C LYS A 242 -25.55 11.19 1.39
N GLU A 243 -25.89 11.06 0.11
CA GLU A 243 -25.23 10.15 -0.81
C GLU A 243 -24.02 10.85 -1.43
N THR A 244 -22.89 10.17 -1.40
CA THR A 244 -21.63 10.68 -1.94
C THR A 244 -20.92 9.57 -2.70
N LEU A 245 -20.29 9.92 -3.81
CA LEU A 245 -19.42 8.99 -4.52
C LEU A 245 -18.19 8.70 -3.65
N GLN A 246 -17.77 7.44 -3.66
CA GLN A 246 -16.54 7.01 -3.02
C GLN A 246 -15.88 5.94 -3.89
N LEU A 247 -14.56 5.96 -3.95
CA LEU A 247 -13.75 4.89 -4.52
C LEU A 247 -13.10 4.12 -3.38
N SER A 248 -13.25 2.80 -3.36
CA SER A 248 -12.47 1.92 -2.49
C SER A 248 -11.20 1.53 -3.21
N LEU A 249 -10.05 1.88 -2.63
CA LEU A 249 -8.74 1.64 -3.23
C LEU A 249 -8.45 0.14 -3.32
N VAL A 250 -8.00 -0.30 -4.49
CA VAL A 250 -7.39 -1.63 -4.67
C VAL A 250 -5.88 -1.49 -4.73
N ASP A 251 -5.36 -0.59 -5.57
CA ASP A 251 -3.93 -0.31 -5.66
C ASP A 251 -3.68 1.11 -6.20
N MET A 252 -2.49 1.65 -5.98
CA MET A 252 -2.07 2.93 -6.54
C MET A 252 -0.55 3.06 -6.70
N ARG A 253 -0.14 3.87 -7.66
CA ARG A 253 1.26 4.22 -7.90
C ARG A 253 1.40 5.70 -8.26
N LEU A 254 2.62 6.23 -8.22
CA LEU A 254 2.89 7.52 -8.84
C LEU A 254 2.65 7.41 -10.35
N SER A 255 2.05 8.45 -10.93
CA SER A 255 1.79 8.53 -12.36
C SER A 255 3.12 8.49 -13.14
N ASP A 256 3.17 7.75 -14.24
CA ASP A 256 4.36 7.69 -15.10
C ASP A 256 4.70 9.09 -15.63
N GLU A 257 3.69 9.91 -15.94
CA GLU A 257 3.87 11.32 -16.31
C GLU A 257 4.52 12.14 -15.19
N PHE A 258 4.17 11.88 -13.94
CA PHE A 258 4.80 12.55 -12.79
C PHE A 258 6.26 12.15 -12.61
N ILE A 259 6.56 10.86 -12.72
CA ILE A 259 7.94 10.36 -12.63
C ILE A 259 8.79 10.93 -13.77
N CYS A 260 8.24 10.96 -15.00
CA CYS A 260 8.90 11.52 -16.18
C CYS A 260 9.16 13.02 -16.02
N GLU A 261 8.22 13.79 -15.49
CA GLU A 261 8.43 15.22 -15.21
C GLU A 261 9.55 15.44 -14.19
N GLN A 262 9.59 14.66 -13.10
CA GLN A 262 10.66 14.79 -12.09
C GLN A 262 12.03 14.42 -12.68
N THR A 263 12.13 13.25 -13.33
CA THR A 263 13.39 12.77 -13.92
C THR A 263 13.90 13.64 -15.06
N GLY A 264 13.00 14.13 -15.91
CA GLY A 264 13.31 15.08 -16.98
C GLY A 264 13.81 16.42 -16.44
N GLU A 265 13.25 16.92 -15.34
CA GLU A 265 13.69 18.17 -14.71
C GLU A 265 15.06 18.06 -14.06
N PHE A 266 15.35 16.98 -13.33
CA PHE A 266 16.69 16.75 -12.80
C PHE A 266 17.72 16.62 -13.92
N THR A 267 17.37 15.94 -15.01
CA THR A 267 18.23 15.83 -16.19
C THR A 267 18.43 17.20 -16.85
N LEU A 268 17.38 18.03 -16.95
CA LEU A 268 17.48 19.38 -17.49
C LEU A 268 18.42 20.26 -16.67
N ILE A 269 18.27 20.26 -15.34
CA ILE A 269 19.13 21.05 -14.44
C ILE A 269 20.58 20.58 -14.50
N HIS A 270 20.80 19.26 -14.49
CA HIS A 270 22.12 18.69 -14.65
C HIS A 270 22.79 19.19 -15.95
N ASN A 271 22.07 19.14 -17.07
CA ASN A 271 22.59 19.55 -18.37
C ASN A 271 22.84 21.07 -18.44
N ILE A 272 22.02 21.91 -17.78
CA ILE A 272 22.28 23.35 -17.63
C ILE A 272 23.59 23.56 -16.86
N CYS A 273 23.74 22.92 -15.69
CA CYS A 273 24.92 23.08 -14.85
C CYS A 273 26.21 22.58 -15.52
N GLN A 274 26.12 21.58 -16.40
CA GLN A 274 27.25 21.08 -17.20
C GLN A 274 27.50 21.89 -18.50
N ASN A 275 26.76 22.97 -18.76
CA ASN A 275 26.79 23.73 -20.01
C ASN A 275 26.51 22.87 -21.27
N GLU A 276 25.78 21.77 -21.13
CA GLU A 276 25.40 20.90 -22.25
C GLU A 276 24.19 21.42 -23.02
N ILE A 277 23.38 22.28 -22.37
CA ILE A 277 22.28 23.02 -22.99
C ILE A 277 22.35 24.51 -22.64
N PRO A 278 21.79 25.40 -23.47
CA PRO A 278 21.79 26.83 -23.21
C PRO A 278 21.11 27.18 -21.88
N ASP A 279 21.61 28.25 -21.25
CA ASP A 279 21.02 28.77 -20.02
C ASP A 279 19.51 28.99 -20.17
N PRO A 280 18.73 28.69 -19.12
CA PRO A 280 17.30 28.98 -19.12
C PRO A 280 17.07 30.49 -19.27
N PRO A 281 15.85 30.91 -19.67
CA PRO A 281 15.50 32.32 -19.70
C PRO A 281 15.89 33.02 -18.38
N LEU A 282 16.42 34.24 -18.45
CA LEU A 282 16.82 35.04 -17.28
C LEU A 282 15.72 35.16 -16.19
N THR A 283 14.47 34.97 -16.57
CA THR A 283 13.30 34.94 -15.66
C THR A 283 13.29 33.75 -14.72
N ASP A 284 13.89 32.62 -15.11
CA ASP A 284 13.93 31.36 -14.35
C ASP A 284 15.25 31.16 -13.60
N VAL A 285 16.26 31.98 -13.87
CA VAL A 285 17.48 32.04 -13.06
C VAL A 285 17.18 32.73 -11.73
N PRO A 286 17.49 32.12 -10.57
CA PRO A 286 17.29 32.76 -9.28
C PRO A 286 18.17 34.01 -9.16
N LEU A 287 17.57 35.16 -8.85
CA LEU A 287 18.32 36.39 -8.57
C LEU A 287 18.81 36.40 -7.12
N ASP A 288 19.89 37.13 -6.84
CA ASP A 288 20.50 37.20 -5.50
C ASP A 288 19.51 37.57 -4.38
N HIS A 289 18.53 38.43 -4.67
CA HIS A 289 17.52 38.84 -3.69
C HIS A 289 16.39 37.83 -3.51
N GLU A 290 16.26 36.84 -4.41
CA GLU A 290 15.24 35.78 -4.37
C GLU A 290 15.74 34.54 -3.62
N LEU A 291 17.06 34.31 -3.54
CA LEU A 291 17.66 33.18 -2.83
C LEU A 291 17.37 33.17 -1.31
N PRO A 292 17.51 34.29 -0.56
CA PRO A 292 17.25 34.27 0.88
C PRO A 292 15.80 33.91 1.25
N PRO A 293 14.76 34.47 0.58
CA PRO A 293 13.38 34.02 0.76
C PRO A 293 13.17 32.51 0.55
N ILE A 294 13.72 31.96 -0.55
CA ILE A 294 13.63 30.53 -0.85
C ILE A 294 14.31 29.71 0.25
N TYR A 295 15.52 30.10 0.67
CA TYR A 295 16.26 29.42 1.73
C TYR A 295 15.51 29.45 3.07
N LEU A 296 14.93 30.59 3.44
CA LEU A 296 14.16 30.75 4.68
C LEU A 296 12.91 29.86 4.70
N TYR A 297 12.17 29.81 3.59
CA TYR A 297 11.03 28.91 3.45
C TYR A 297 11.46 27.45 3.64
N ILE A 298 12.47 26.99 2.90
CA ILE A 298 12.95 25.60 3.00
C ILE A 298 13.41 25.29 4.44
N LYS A 299 14.19 26.19 5.06
CA LYS A 299 14.65 26.04 6.44
C LYS A 299 13.49 25.96 7.44
N GLN A 300 12.46 26.78 7.26
CA GLN A 300 11.26 26.77 8.11
C GLN A 300 10.50 25.43 7.98
N VAL A 301 10.33 24.94 6.76
CA VAL A 301 9.70 23.63 6.51
C VAL A 301 10.53 22.52 7.15
N VAL A 302 11.85 22.49 6.94
CA VAL A 302 12.79 21.50 7.56
C VAL A 302 12.72 21.52 9.08
N THR A 303 12.74 22.71 9.68
CA THR A 303 12.70 22.87 11.14
C THR A 303 11.38 22.39 11.74
N THR A 304 10.29 22.49 10.99
CA THR A 304 8.95 22.10 11.45
C THR A 304 8.70 20.59 11.30
N SER A 305 9.35 19.93 10.32
CA SER A 305 9.07 18.54 9.95
C SER A 305 10.04 17.48 10.54
N GLY A 306 11.22 17.88 11.04
CA GLY A 306 12.08 17.03 11.89
C GLY A 306 12.76 15.80 11.24
N ALA A 307 12.50 15.50 9.96
CA ALA A 307 13.13 14.44 9.15
C ALA A 307 12.97 14.75 7.64
N GLU A 308 13.54 13.92 6.76
CA GLU A 308 13.44 14.02 5.29
C GLU A 308 12.05 14.51 4.84
N ILE A 309 12.03 15.62 4.09
CA ILE A 309 10.79 16.21 3.61
C ILE A 309 10.67 15.93 2.12
N ARG A 310 9.58 15.27 1.75
CA ARG A 310 9.14 15.22 0.36
C ARG A 310 8.30 16.46 0.07
N LEU A 311 8.89 17.43 -0.61
CA LEU A 311 8.21 18.64 -1.09
C LEU A 311 7.89 18.49 -2.57
N SER A 312 6.65 18.82 -2.96
CA SER A 312 6.30 19.04 -4.36
C SER A 312 6.90 20.38 -4.81
N PRO A 313 7.84 20.41 -5.77
CA PRO A 313 8.51 21.66 -6.18
C PRO A 313 7.52 22.71 -6.70
N GLY A 314 6.46 22.28 -7.38
CA GLY A 314 5.42 23.19 -7.87
C GLY A 314 4.62 23.86 -6.74
N SER A 315 4.20 23.09 -5.73
CA SER A 315 3.48 23.64 -4.59
C SER A 315 4.37 24.57 -3.76
N ALA A 316 5.61 24.16 -3.51
CA ALA A 316 6.59 24.96 -2.77
C ALA A 316 6.89 26.28 -3.47
N ALA A 317 7.10 26.28 -4.79
CA ALA A 317 7.34 27.50 -5.57
C ALA A 317 6.14 28.47 -5.51
N ALA A 318 4.92 27.94 -5.58
CA ALA A 318 3.70 28.75 -5.46
C ALA A 318 3.53 29.34 -4.05
N ASP A 319 3.84 28.59 -3.01
CA ASP A 319 3.77 29.07 -1.63
C ASP A 319 4.85 30.11 -1.33
N ILE A 320 6.10 29.89 -1.78
CA ILE A 320 7.19 30.87 -1.70
C ILE A 320 6.79 32.18 -2.39
N SER A 321 6.23 32.09 -3.59
CA SER A 321 5.80 33.29 -4.34
C SER A 321 4.74 34.09 -3.59
N ARG A 322 3.81 33.39 -2.92
CA ARG A 322 2.72 34.01 -2.16
C ARG A 322 3.20 34.60 -0.84
N GLU A 323 4.07 33.90 -0.12
CA GLU A 323 4.51 34.27 1.22
C GLU A 323 5.56 35.37 1.22
N TYR A 324 6.46 35.36 0.24
CA TYR A 324 7.59 36.29 0.17
C TYR A 324 7.46 37.34 -0.94
N GLU A 325 6.32 37.37 -1.65
CA GLU A 325 6.01 38.31 -2.73
C GLU A 325 7.09 38.34 -3.85
N ILE A 326 7.72 37.19 -4.12
CA ILE A 326 8.69 37.01 -5.22
C ILE A 326 8.11 36.19 -6.38
N THR A 327 8.72 36.26 -7.56
CA THR A 327 8.33 35.40 -8.68
C THR A 327 9.16 34.12 -8.66
N CYS A 328 8.72 33.11 -7.92
CA CYS A 328 9.38 31.81 -7.83
C CYS A 328 8.70 30.79 -8.75
N SER A 329 9.32 30.50 -9.90
CA SER A 329 8.90 29.40 -10.77
C SER A 329 9.42 28.06 -10.23
N ARG A 330 8.82 26.95 -10.70
CA ARG A 330 9.28 25.60 -10.36
C ARG A 330 10.75 25.38 -10.71
N LEU A 331 11.16 25.81 -11.91
CA LEU A 331 12.55 25.70 -12.36
C LEU A 331 13.49 26.57 -11.51
N LYS A 332 13.07 27.80 -11.18
CA LYS A 332 13.83 28.69 -10.29
C LYS A 332 14.06 28.08 -8.92
N LEU A 333 13.04 27.46 -8.32
CA LEU A 333 13.17 26.77 -7.04
C LEU A 333 14.20 25.64 -7.13
N LEU A 334 14.11 24.78 -8.15
CA LEU A 334 15.03 23.66 -8.29
C LEU A 334 16.48 24.10 -8.54
N LEU A 335 16.69 25.16 -9.33
CA LEU A 335 18.01 25.78 -9.50
C LEU A 335 18.54 26.37 -8.19
N ALA A 336 17.70 27.04 -7.40
CA ALA A 336 18.09 27.57 -6.09
C ALA A 336 18.48 26.44 -5.12
N LEU A 337 17.74 25.33 -5.11
CA LEU A 337 18.08 24.15 -4.30
C LEU A 337 19.43 23.55 -4.70
N HIS A 338 19.69 23.46 -6.00
CA HIS A 338 20.99 22.99 -6.50
C HIS A 338 22.14 23.94 -6.10
N ILE A 339 21.93 25.27 -6.17
CA ILE A 339 22.90 26.26 -5.68
C ILE A 339 23.19 26.07 -4.18
N PHE A 340 22.15 25.80 -3.38
CA PHE A 340 22.33 25.55 -1.95
C PHE A 340 23.11 24.27 -1.68
N GLU A 341 22.83 23.20 -2.42
CA GLU A 341 23.57 21.94 -2.35
C GLU A 341 25.06 22.12 -2.68
N GLU A 342 25.38 22.83 -3.77
CA GLU A 342 26.75 23.20 -4.15
C GLU A 342 27.46 24.04 -3.06
N CYS A 343 26.69 24.87 -2.36
CA CYS A 343 27.17 25.68 -1.23
C CYS A 343 27.26 24.90 0.10
N GLY A 344 26.84 23.63 0.13
CA GLY A 344 26.84 22.76 1.31
C GLY A 344 25.81 23.13 2.39
N LEU A 345 24.67 23.71 1.98
CA LEU A 345 23.60 24.20 2.86
C LEU A 345 22.45 23.22 3.08
#